data_AF-A0AB37SYT1-F1
#
_entry.id   AF-A0AB37SYT1-F1
#
_cell.length_a   1.000
_cell.length_b   1.000
_cell.length_c   1.000
_cell.angle_alpha   90.00
_cell.angle_beta   90.00
_cell.angle_gamma   90.00
#
_symmetry.space_group_name_H-M   'P 1'
#
loop_
_entity.id
_entity.type
_entity.pdbx_description
1 polymer ?
#
loop_
_entity_poly.entity_id
_entity_poly.type
_entity_poly.pdbx_seq_one_letter_code
_entity_poly.pdbx_strand_id
1 'polypeptide(L)'
;MTATLPDTDGWVPALYRRRKWLWLVAAVPAVVTTLLIMVILPPDQTLDNVVDWAFKLCPFVFAVCTVALFPRTKWGPALIALAVFVYMSYLDTELIMRIQAFARNAATDEDAFQPVYQFELFIVTFIVLFGLMAYRLGGGRTANVLKTGIAAILVVISGANDLTFWALNDVWAAGTKPTELKWASHMIVFLGGPPSVPVAVVFMVVHLVLAAIVVALPVGRWVDRALGLAST
;
A
#
# COMPACT_ATOMS: atom_id res chain seq x y z
N MET A 1 18.31 18.21 19.66
CA MET A 1 19.73 17.83 19.60
C MET A 1 20.03 17.22 18.24
N THR A 2 20.69 17.97 17.35
CA THR A 2 21.27 17.42 16.12
C THR A 2 22.58 16.73 16.50
N ALA A 3 22.56 15.40 16.62
CA ALA A 3 23.79 14.63 16.71
C ALA A 3 24.65 14.97 15.46
N THR A 4 25.81 15.57 15.69
CA THR A 4 26.83 15.76 14.67
C THR A 4 27.31 14.37 14.26
N LEU A 5 27.02 13.97 13.03
CA LEU A 5 27.54 12.72 12.50
C LEU A 5 29.07 12.78 12.53
N PRO A 6 29.76 11.73 12.97
CA PRO A 6 31.21 11.65 12.82
C PRO A 6 31.56 11.74 11.33
N ASP A 7 32.65 12.44 11.00
CA ASP A 7 33.20 12.51 9.64
C ASP A 7 33.70 11.12 9.26
N THR A 8 32.77 10.32 8.74
CA THR A 8 32.99 8.95 8.28
C THR A 8 32.78 8.95 6.78
N ASP A 9 33.82 8.53 6.05
CA ASP A 9 33.76 8.34 4.61
C ASP A 9 32.90 7.10 4.32
N GLY A 10 31.66 7.33 3.90
CA GLY A 10 30.71 6.28 3.57
C GLY A 10 29.48 6.82 2.83
N TRP A 11 28.93 6.02 1.93
CA TRP A 11 27.75 6.38 1.14
C TRP A 11 26.51 6.63 2.03
N VAL A 12 26.37 5.89 3.15
CA VAL A 12 25.24 6.04 4.10
C VAL A 12 25.26 7.41 4.82
N PRO A 13 26.37 7.88 5.44
CA PRO A 13 26.49 9.26 5.92
C PRO A 13 26.22 10.34 4.86
N ALA A 14 26.70 10.13 3.62
CA ALA A 14 26.47 11.07 2.51
C ALA A 14 24.98 11.20 2.14
N LEU A 15 24.27 10.07 2.04
CA LEU A 15 22.82 10.02 1.86
C LEU A 15 22.09 10.71 3.02
N TYR A 16 22.49 10.45 4.26
CA TYR A 16 21.86 11.07 5.43
C TYR A 16 22.00 12.60 5.46
N ARG A 17 23.11 13.15 4.94
CA ARG A 17 23.30 14.60 4.77
C ARG A 17 22.32 15.21 3.75
N ARG A 18 22.00 14.49 2.66
CA ARG A 18 21.04 14.93 1.62
C ARG A 18 19.60 14.47 1.85
N ARG A 19 19.29 13.92 3.02
CA ARG A 19 17.98 13.29 3.35
C ARG A 19 16.73 14.13 3.08
N LYS A 20 16.85 15.46 3.06
CA LYS A 20 15.71 16.37 2.85
C LYS A 20 15.02 16.19 1.50
N TRP A 21 15.73 15.70 0.48
CA TRP A 21 15.23 15.55 -0.89
C TRP A 21 15.13 14.11 -1.35
N LEU A 22 15.64 13.15 -0.59
CA LEU A 22 15.65 11.73 -1.00
C LEU A 22 14.25 11.15 -1.20
N TRP A 23 13.25 11.69 -0.51
CA TRP A 23 11.86 11.27 -0.70
C TRP A 23 11.37 11.51 -2.13
N LEU A 24 11.89 12.53 -2.84
CA LEU A 24 11.49 12.80 -4.23
C LEU A 24 11.89 11.68 -5.20
N VAL A 25 12.99 10.97 -4.92
CA VAL A 25 13.47 9.87 -5.76
C VAL A 25 12.43 8.75 -5.82
N ALA A 26 11.68 8.53 -4.74
CA ALA A 26 10.58 7.58 -4.69
C ALA A 26 9.23 8.25 -5.05
N ALA A 27 9.06 9.55 -4.76
CA ALA A 27 7.79 10.24 -5.00
C ALA A 27 7.49 10.37 -6.51
N VAL A 28 8.49 10.73 -7.30
CA VAL A 28 8.33 10.88 -8.75
C VAL A 28 7.85 9.58 -9.40
N PRO A 29 8.51 8.42 -9.24
CA PRO A 29 8.01 7.18 -9.81
C PRO A 29 6.67 6.76 -9.22
N ALA A 30 6.39 7.00 -7.93
CA ALA A 30 5.07 6.73 -7.36
C ALA A 30 3.95 7.50 -8.08
N VAL A 31 4.12 8.81 -8.27
CA VAL A 31 3.14 9.66 -8.97
C VAL A 31 3.01 9.27 -10.43
N VAL A 32 4.14 9.08 -11.13
CA VAL A 32 4.13 8.72 -12.56
C VAL A 32 3.42 7.39 -12.80
N THR A 33 3.75 6.36 -12.02
CA THR A 33 3.13 5.04 -12.15
C THR A 33 1.67 5.04 -11.72
N THR A 34 1.31 5.80 -10.68
CA THR A 34 -0.10 5.98 -10.28
C THR A 34 -0.91 6.65 -11.39
N LEU A 35 -0.42 7.74 -11.98
CA LEU A 35 -1.12 8.43 -13.07
C LEU A 35 -1.22 7.55 -14.32
N LEU A 36 -0.17 6.81 -14.64
CA LEU A 36 -0.18 5.83 -15.72
C LEU A 36 -1.29 4.80 -15.53
N ILE A 37 -1.40 4.20 -14.34
CA ILE A 37 -2.40 3.17 -14.04
C ILE A 37 -3.81 3.75 -13.92
N MET A 38 -3.98 4.87 -13.24
CA MET A 38 -5.30 5.41 -12.88
C MET A 38 -5.94 6.30 -13.95
N VAL A 39 -5.13 6.89 -14.85
CA VAL A 39 -5.60 7.89 -15.82
C VAL A 39 -5.37 7.46 -17.26
N ILE A 40 -4.25 6.79 -17.55
CA ILE A 40 -3.84 6.49 -18.93
C ILE A 40 -4.27 5.08 -19.34
N LEU A 41 -4.01 4.09 -18.49
CA LEU A 41 -4.35 2.69 -18.78
C LEU A 41 -5.83 2.42 -18.55
N PRO A 42 -6.45 1.54 -19.36
CA PRO A 42 -7.82 1.11 -19.13
C PRO A 42 -7.94 0.37 -17.79
N PRO A 43 -9.04 0.55 -17.05
CA PRO A 43 -9.32 -0.22 -15.85
C PRO A 43 -9.33 -1.73 -16.11
N ASP A 44 -8.54 -2.45 -15.33
CA ASP A 44 -8.45 -3.90 -15.41
C ASP A 44 -8.10 -4.49 -14.05
N GLN A 45 -9.03 -5.29 -13.51
CA GLN A 45 -8.91 -6.00 -12.24
C GLN A 45 -8.11 -7.30 -12.33
N THR A 46 -7.89 -7.80 -13.54
CA THR A 46 -7.16 -9.04 -13.76
C THR A 46 -5.65 -8.80 -13.75
N LEU A 47 -4.92 -9.87 -13.46
CA LEU A 47 -3.47 -9.89 -13.45
C LEU A 47 -3.08 -11.14 -14.22
N ASP A 48 -2.44 -10.97 -15.37
CA ASP A 48 -2.13 -12.10 -16.25
C ASP A 48 -0.87 -12.83 -15.79
N ASN A 49 0.06 -12.12 -15.16
CA ASN A 49 1.34 -12.65 -14.72
C ASN A 49 1.95 -11.85 -13.56
N VAL A 50 3.08 -12.35 -13.05
CA VAL A 50 3.80 -11.74 -11.91
C VAL A 50 4.37 -10.36 -12.24
N VAL A 51 4.67 -10.07 -13.51
CA VAL A 51 5.16 -8.75 -13.94
C VAL A 51 4.03 -7.72 -13.85
N ASP A 52 2.83 -8.06 -14.29
CA ASP A 52 1.67 -7.17 -14.17
C ASP A 52 1.33 -6.91 -12.71
N TRP A 53 1.40 -7.96 -11.87
CA TRP A 53 1.25 -7.82 -10.42
C TRP A 53 2.29 -6.87 -9.83
N ALA A 54 3.57 -7.05 -10.17
CA ALA A 54 4.64 -6.21 -9.68
C ALA A 54 4.49 -4.75 -10.17
N PHE A 55 4.06 -4.56 -11.41
CA PHE A 55 3.80 -3.24 -11.99
C PHE A 55 2.63 -2.54 -11.30
N LYS A 56 1.50 -3.21 -11.09
CA LYS A 56 0.35 -2.63 -10.36
C LYS A 56 0.66 -2.40 -8.88
N LEU A 57 1.58 -3.15 -8.27
CA LEU A 57 2.04 -2.96 -6.89
C LEU A 57 3.10 -1.85 -6.73
N CYS A 58 3.89 -1.57 -7.76
CA CYS A 58 5.03 -0.67 -7.65
C CYS A 58 4.72 0.76 -7.15
N PRO A 59 3.58 1.41 -7.50
CA PRO A 59 3.29 2.75 -7.00
C PRO A 59 3.19 2.76 -5.48
N PHE A 60 2.62 1.70 -4.89
CA PHE A 60 2.46 1.57 -3.45
C PHE A 60 3.82 1.39 -2.74
N VAL A 61 4.70 0.57 -3.30
CA VAL A 61 6.08 0.39 -2.78
C VAL A 61 6.83 1.72 -2.80
N PHE A 62 6.79 2.43 -3.93
CA PHE A 62 7.44 3.75 -4.05
C PHE A 62 6.81 4.78 -3.11
N ALA A 63 5.49 4.77 -2.93
CA ALA A 63 4.80 5.66 -2.00
C ALA A 63 5.21 5.37 -0.54
N VAL A 64 5.32 4.11 -0.12
CA VAL A 64 5.83 3.74 1.21
C VAL A 64 7.25 4.28 1.43
N CYS A 65 8.14 4.10 0.46
CA CYS A 65 9.49 4.65 0.51
C CYS A 65 9.48 6.19 0.61
N THR A 66 8.59 6.83 -0.15
CA THR A 66 8.38 8.27 -0.12
C THR A 66 7.99 8.75 1.27
N VAL A 67 6.98 8.13 1.88
CA VAL A 67 6.51 8.47 3.23
C VAL A 67 7.59 8.21 4.28
N ALA A 68 8.30 7.09 4.20
CA ALA A 68 9.37 6.77 5.16
C ALA A 68 10.52 7.79 5.14
N LEU A 69 10.85 8.31 3.96
CA LEU A 69 11.90 9.30 3.73
C LEU A 69 11.42 10.75 3.90
N PHE A 70 10.09 10.99 3.91
CA PHE A 70 9.52 12.32 3.97
C PHE A 70 10.06 13.11 5.17
N PRO A 71 10.49 14.37 5.01
CA PRO A 71 11.03 15.15 6.10
C PRO A 71 9.95 15.45 7.15
N ARG A 72 10.31 15.34 8.43
CA ARG A 72 9.43 15.83 9.50
C ARG A 72 9.38 17.35 9.41
N THR A 73 8.17 17.89 9.46
CA THR A 73 7.92 19.32 9.31
C THR A 73 6.95 19.80 10.38
N LYS A 74 7.10 21.06 10.81
CA LYS A 74 6.16 21.71 11.74
C LYS A 74 4.74 21.83 11.17
N TRP A 75 4.61 21.75 9.85
CA TRP A 75 3.34 21.77 9.13
C TRP A 75 2.63 20.40 9.11
N GLY A 76 3.15 19.40 9.82
CA GLY A 76 2.60 18.05 9.85
C GLY A 76 1.09 18.01 10.09
N PRO A 77 0.56 18.67 11.14
CA PRO A 77 -0.88 18.70 11.41
C PRO A 77 -1.70 19.31 10.26
N ALA A 78 -1.21 20.38 9.63
CA ALA A 78 -1.88 21.03 8.51
C ALA A 78 -1.90 20.12 7.27
N LEU A 79 -0.83 19.37 7.00
CA LEU A 79 -0.78 18.39 5.91
C LEU A 79 -1.75 17.23 6.15
N ILE A 80 -1.88 16.76 7.39
CA ILE A 80 -2.87 15.74 7.75
C ILE A 80 -4.29 16.28 7.59
N ALA A 81 -4.57 17.49 8.08
CA ALA A 81 -5.88 18.14 7.90
C ALA A 81 -6.23 18.31 6.40
N LEU A 82 -5.26 18.71 5.58
CA LEU A 82 -5.42 18.80 4.13
C LEU A 82 -5.71 17.43 3.52
N ALA A 83 -5.01 16.38 3.92
CA ALA A 83 -5.25 15.03 3.42
C ALA A 83 -6.62 14.48 3.83
N VAL A 84 -7.09 14.76 5.05
CA VAL A 84 -8.47 14.46 5.47
C VAL A 84 -9.48 15.23 4.63
N PHE A 85 -9.24 16.52 4.39
CA PHE A 85 -10.12 17.33 3.55
C PHE A 85 -10.19 16.77 2.12
N VAL A 86 -9.06 16.43 1.50
CA VAL A 86 -9.02 15.81 0.16
C VAL A 86 -9.75 14.47 0.16
N TYR A 87 -9.53 13.63 1.17
CA TYR A 87 -10.21 12.34 1.28
C TYR A 87 -11.73 12.52 1.34
N MET A 88 -12.22 13.34 2.28
CA MET A 88 -13.65 13.52 2.52
C MET A 88 -14.35 14.29 1.40
N SER A 89 -13.70 15.28 0.79
CA SER A 89 -14.33 16.12 -0.23
C SER A 89 -14.28 15.51 -1.63
N TYR A 90 -13.18 14.83 -1.97
CA TYR A 90 -12.95 14.35 -3.33
C TYR A 90 -12.97 12.83 -3.43
N LEU A 91 -12.14 12.12 -2.67
CA LEU A 91 -12.02 10.67 -2.84
C LEU A 91 -13.31 9.92 -2.46
N ASP A 92 -13.93 10.29 -1.35
CA ASP A 92 -15.19 9.69 -0.92
C ASP A 92 -16.33 10.01 -1.90
N THR A 93 -16.43 11.27 -2.33
CA THR A 93 -17.38 11.70 -3.37
C THR A 93 -17.19 10.92 -4.67
N GLU A 94 -15.96 10.79 -5.15
CA GLU A 94 -15.63 10.06 -6.38
C GLU A 94 -15.97 8.57 -6.27
N LEU A 95 -15.72 7.95 -5.11
CA LEU A 95 -16.13 6.55 -4.86
C LEU A 95 -17.65 6.40 -4.99
N ILE A 96 -18.41 7.28 -4.34
CA ILE A 96 -19.87 7.26 -4.41
C ILE A 96 -20.35 7.46 -5.84
N MET A 97 -19.76 8.38 -6.59
CA MET A 97 -20.12 8.60 -7.99
C MET A 97 -19.87 7.36 -8.85
N ARG A 98 -18.78 6.63 -8.61
CA ARG A 98 -18.46 5.36 -9.29
C ARG A 98 -19.41 4.24 -8.90
N ILE A 99 -19.74 4.08 -7.63
CA ILE A 99 -20.73 3.11 -7.15
C ILE A 99 -22.09 3.38 -7.80
N GLN A 100 -22.53 4.64 -7.86
CA GLN A 100 -23.78 5.00 -8.52
C GLN A 100 -23.74 4.75 -10.03
N ALA A 101 -22.60 5.00 -10.69
CA ALA A 101 -22.42 4.70 -12.11
C ALA A 101 -22.52 3.19 -12.36
N PHE A 102 -21.85 2.38 -11.54
CA PHE A 102 -21.99 0.93 -11.56
C PHE A 102 -23.44 0.49 -11.38
N ALA A 103 -24.14 0.99 -10.37
CA ALA A 103 -25.53 0.62 -10.12
C ALA A 103 -26.47 0.91 -11.30
N ARG A 104 -26.20 1.97 -12.09
CA ARG A 104 -26.98 2.29 -13.30
C ARG A 104 -26.65 1.41 -14.50
N ASN A 105 -25.41 0.93 -14.60
CA ASN A 105 -24.89 0.28 -15.81
C ASN A 105 -24.70 -1.23 -15.65
N ALA A 106 -24.70 -1.77 -14.42
CA ALA A 106 -24.37 -3.17 -14.12
C ALA A 106 -25.26 -4.20 -14.83
N ALA A 107 -26.48 -3.83 -15.23
CA ALA A 107 -27.39 -4.70 -15.95
C ALA A 107 -27.08 -4.80 -17.46
N THR A 108 -26.31 -3.87 -18.01
CA THR A 108 -26.08 -3.71 -19.45
C THR A 108 -24.61 -3.73 -19.85
N ASP A 109 -23.71 -3.61 -18.89
CA ASP A 109 -22.27 -3.54 -19.10
C ASP A 109 -21.57 -4.45 -18.08
N GLU A 110 -21.02 -5.57 -18.57
CA GLU A 110 -20.32 -6.56 -17.75
C GLU A 110 -19.03 -6.00 -17.13
N ASP A 111 -18.45 -4.96 -17.74
CA ASP A 111 -17.22 -4.30 -17.27
C ASP A 111 -17.50 -3.11 -16.35
N ALA A 112 -18.76 -2.79 -16.06
CA ALA A 112 -19.14 -1.65 -15.22
C ALA A 112 -18.53 -1.68 -13.81
N PHE A 113 -18.12 -2.86 -13.32
CA PHE A 113 -17.48 -3.03 -12.01
C PHE A 113 -15.99 -2.64 -12.01
N GLN A 114 -15.29 -2.76 -13.14
CA GLN A 114 -13.84 -2.54 -13.25
C GLN A 114 -13.40 -1.17 -12.70
N PRO A 115 -14.08 -0.04 -13.05
CA PRO A 115 -13.67 1.27 -12.57
C PRO A 115 -13.95 1.49 -11.09
N VAL A 116 -14.90 0.77 -10.50
CA VAL A 116 -15.19 0.79 -9.05
C VAL A 116 -14.07 0.05 -8.34
N TYR A 117 -13.81 -1.19 -8.73
CA TYR A 117 -12.80 -2.03 -8.10
C TYR A 117 -11.40 -1.41 -8.14
N GLN A 118 -10.99 -0.88 -9.29
CA GLN A 118 -9.70 -0.18 -9.39
C GLN A 118 -9.63 1.02 -8.43
N PHE A 119 -10.72 1.78 -8.29
CA PHE A 119 -10.76 2.94 -7.41
C PHE A 119 -10.79 2.54 -5.93
N GLU A 120 -11.47 1.44 -5.57
CA GLU A 120 -11.43 0.87 -4.23
C GLU A 120 -10.00 0.45 -3.83
N LEU A 121 -9.26 -0.21 -4.72
CA LEU A 121 -7.84 -0.54 -4.47
C LEU A 121 -6.98 0.72 -4.26
N PHE A 122 -7.25 1.77 -5.04
CA PHE A 122 -6.60 3.07 -4.84
C PHE A 122 -6.94 3.69 -3.47
N ILE A 123 -8.20 3.63 -3.03
CA ILE A 123 -8.60 4.15 -1.72
C ILE A 123 -7.97 3.37 -0.59
N VAL A 124 -7.96 2.03 -0.65
CA VAL A 124 -7.35 1.18 0.37
C VAL A 124 -5.86 1.53 0.53
N THR A 125 -5.14 1.65 -0.58
CA THR A 125 -3.72 2.04 -0.54
C THR A 125 -3.54 3.47 -0.04
N PHE A 126 -4.41 4.41 -0.42
CA PHE A 126 -4.41 5.78 0.08
C PHE A 126 -4.61 5.82 1.61
N ILE A 127 -5.58 5.09 2.17
CA ILE A 127 -5.85 5.06 3.61
C ILE A 127 -4.63 4.54 4.38
N VAL A 128 -4.00 3.48 3.88
CA VAL A 128 -2.76 2.94 4.47
C VAL A 128 -1.65 3.99 4.44
N LEU A 129 -1.43 4.65 3.29
CA LEU A 129 -0.42 5.69 3.13
C LEU A 129 -0.72 6.92 3.99
N PHE A 130 -1.98 7.27 4.16
CA PHE A 130 -2.44 8.36 5.02
C PHE A 130 -2.10 8.06 6.49
N GLY A 131 -2.44 6.86 6.99
CA GLY A 131 -2.06 6.41 8.32
C GLY A 131 -0.53 6.38 8.51
N LEU A 132 0.20 5.92 7.49
CA LEU A 132 1.65 5.90 7.50
C LEU A 132 2.27 7.30 7.51
N MET A 133 1.67 8.25 6.78
CA MET A 133 2.09 9.65 6.76
C MET A 133 1.81 10.31 8.11
N ALA A 134 0.66 10.06 8.72
CA ALA A 134 0.34 10.50 10.07
C ALA A 134 1.36 9.95 11.08
N TYR A 135 1.70 8.66 10.99
CA TYR A 135 2.73 8.05 11.83
C TYR A 135 4.11 8.70 11.62
N ARG A 136 4.49 8.99 10.37
CA ARG A 136 5.75 9.67 10.04
C ARG A 136 5.82 11.07 10.63
N LEU A 137 4.78 11.88 10.38
CA LEU A 137 4.69 13.28 10.82
C LEU A 137 4.55 13.38 12.34
N GLY A 138 3.92 12.39 12.99
CA GLY A 138 3.84 12.25 14.44
C GLY A 138 5.15 11.84 15.13
N GLY A 139 6.26 11.67 14.39
CA GLY A 139 7.58 11.40 14.96
C GLY A 139 8.14 10.01 14.69
N GLY A 140 7.47 9.18 13.88
CA GLY A 140 7.96 7.87 13.45
C GLY A 140 9.36 7.94 12.82
N ARG A 141 10.29 7.10 13.30
CA ARG A 141 11.64 6.97 12.70
C ARG A 141 11.53 6.34 11.31
N THR A 142 12.41 6.73 10.37
CA THR A 142 12.37 6.22 8.99
C THR A 142 12.37 4.69 8.94
N ALA A 143 13.21 4.03 9.74
CA ALA A 143 13.25 2.57 9.82
C ALA A 143 11.90 1.96 10.28
N ASN A 144 11.23 2.58 11.25
CA ASN A 144 9.94 2.07 11.74
C ASN A 144 8.83 2.32 10.70
N VAL A 145 8.80 3.50 10.08
CA VAL A 145 7.83 3.82 9.03
C VAL A 145 8.01 2.88 7.84
N LEU A 146 9.25 2.58 7.44
CA LEU A 146 9.52 1.63 6.36
C LEU A 146 9.04 0.21 6.72
N LYS A 147 9.35 -0.28 7.93
CA LYS A 147 8.86 -1.59 8.41
C LYS A 147 7.33 -1.65 8.44
N THR A 148 6.68 -0.63 9.00
CA THR A 148 5.21 -0.55 9.06
C THR A 148 4.61 -0.51 7.66
N GLY A 149 5.20 0.25 6.73
CA GLY A 149 4.73 0.31 5.35
C GLY A 149 4.88 -1.01 4.59
N ILE A 150 6.03 -1.70 4.73
CA ILE A 150 6.24 -3.04 4.13
C ILE A 150 5.25 -4.05 4.74
N ALA A 151 5.07 -4.03 6.07
CA ALA A 151 4.10 -4.89 6.73
C ALA A 151 2.67 -4.60 6.26
N ALA A 152 2.31 -3.33 6.06
CA ALA A 152 1.00 -2.95 5.54
C ALA A 152 0.81 -3.40 4.08
N ILE A 153 1.85 -3.33 3.23
CA ILE A 153 1.81 -3.92 1.88
C ILE A 153 1.47 -5.40 1.96
N LEU A 154 2.20 -6.17 2.79
CA LEU A 154 1.97 -7.61 2.97
C LEU A 154 0.54 -7.91 3.43
N VAL A 155 -0.02 -7.09 4.32
CA VAL A 155 -1.42 -7.23 4.76
C VAL A 155 -2.39 -6.94 3.61
N VAL A 156 -2.19 -5.86 2.84
CA VAL A 156 -3.06 -5.48 1.72
C VAL A 156 -3.11 -6.59 0.65
N ILE A 157 -1.97 -7.19 0.32
CA ILE A 157 -1.88 -8.26 -0.70
C ILE A 157 -2.17 -9.67 -0.14
N SER A 158 -2.52 -9.79 1.14
CA SER A 158 -2.64 -11.10 1.80
C SER A 158 -3.86 -11.92 1.39
N GLY A 159 -4.82 -11.33 0.67
CA GLY A 159 -6.13 -11.95 0.46
C GLY A 159 -7.07 -11.82 1.67
N ALA A 160 -6.71 -11.08 2.72
CA ALA A 160 -7.59 -10.83 3.86
C ALA A 160 -8.89 -10.12 3.46
N ASN A 161 -8.81 -9.16 2.53
CA ASN A 161 -10.00 -8.50 2.00
C ASN A 161 -10.87 -9.48 1.21
N ASP A 162 -10.28 -10.31 0.35
CA ASP A 162 -10.99 -11.31 -0.43
C ASP A 162 -11.69 -12.36 0.43
N LEU A 163 -11.03 -12.83 1.49
CA LEU A 163 -11.62 -13.75 2.46
C LEU A 163 -12.71 -13.09 3.30
N THR A 164 -12.59 -11.80 3.61
CA THR A 164 -13.64 -11.04 4.30
C THR A 164 -14.85 -10.86 3.40
N PHE A 165 -14.64 -10.50 2.13
CA PHE A 165 -15.68 -10.42 1.12
C PHE A 165 -16.37 -11.79 0.92
N TRP A 166 -15.59 -12.86 0.78
CA TRP A 166 -16.12 -14.22 0.73
C TRP A 166 -16.91 -14.57 2.00
N ALA A 167 -16.42 -14.19 3.18
CA ALA A 167 -17.03 -14.52 4.46
C ALA A 167 -18.36 -13.79 4.69
N LEU A 168 -18.43 -12.50 4.35
CA LEU A 168 -19.49 -11.58 4.76
C LEU A 168 -20.49 -11.23 3.65
N ASN A 169 -20.20 -11.54 2.39
CA ASN A 169 -21.12 -11.18 1.32
C ASN A 169 -22.37 -12.09 1.32
N ASP A 170 -23.49 -11.53 1.75
CA ASP A 170 -24.78 -12.22 1.84
C ASP A 170 -25.40 -12.55 0.47
N VAL A 171 -24.85 -12.07 -0.64
CA VAL A 171 -25.25 -12.52 -1.99
C VAL A 171 -25.05 -14.04 -2.13
N TRP A 172 -24.09 -14.62 -1.39
CA TRP A 172 -23.94 -16.07 -1.33
C TRP A 172 -25.08 -16.76 -0.60
N ALA A 173 -25.80 -16.09 0.30
CA ALA A 173 -26.91 -16.67 1.05
C ALA A 173 -28.13 -17.01 0.16
N ALA A 174 -28.24 -16.37 -1.01
CA ALA A 174 -29.24 -16.70 -2.04
C ALA A 174 -28.79 -17.83 -2.98
N GLY A 175 -27.57 -18.35 -2.82
CA GLY A 175 -26.98 -19.36 -3.71
C GLY A 175 -26.00 -20.30 -2.99
N THR A 176 -25.08 -20.89 -3.75
CA THR A 176 -24.00 -21.70 -3.18
C THR A 176 -22.77 -20.84 -2.99
N LYS A 177 -22.23 -20.82 -1.78
CA LYS A 177 -20.99 -20.10 -1.48
C LYS A 177 -19.83 -20.68 -2.31
N PRO A 178 -19.06 -19.84 -3.04
CA PRO A 178 -17.96 -20.32 -3.87
C PRO A 178 -16.92 -21.09 -3.05
N THR A 179 -16.44 -22.22 -3.57
CA THR A 179 -15.34 -22.99 -2.95
C THR A 179 -13.96 -22.49 -3.37
N GLU A 180 -13.91 -21.60 -4.38
CA GLU A 180 -12.71 -21.01 -4.97
C GLU A 180 -12.89 -19.50 -5.15
N LEU A 181 -11.79 -18.75 -5.02
CA LEU A 181 -11.78 -17.29 -5.14
C LEU A 181 -11.30 -16.90 -6.54
N LYS A 182 -12.22 -16.90 -7.51
CA LYS A 182 -11.90 -16.63 -8.92
C LYS A 182 -11.51 -15.18 -9.22
N TRP A 183 -11.82 -14.26 -8.33
CA TRP A 183 -11.51 -12.83 -8.46
C TRP A 183 -10.15 -12.45 -7.87
N ALA A 184 -9.51 -13.34 -7.08
CA ALA A 184 -8.28 -13.05 -6.37
C ALA A 184 -7.05 -13.15 -7.30
N SER A 185 -6.99 -12.32 -8.34
CA SER A 185 -5.98 -12.35 -9.40
C SER A 185 -4.54 -12.29 -8.86
N HIS A 186 -4.31 -11.53 -7.79
CA HIS A 186 -3.02 -11.43 -7.11
C HIS A 186 -2.55 -12.75 -6.44
N MET A 187 -3.45 -13.68 -6.16
CA MET A 187 -3.12 -15.03 -5.68
C MET A 187 -2.98 -15.99 -6.86
N ILE A 188 -3.85 -15.86 -7.86
CA ILE A 188 -3.89 -16.70 -9.07
C ILE A 188 -2.55 -16.66 -9.80
N VAL A 189 -1.94 -15.48 -9.95
CA VAL A 189 -0.64 -15.34 -10.63
C VAL A 189 0.51 -16.11 -9.97
N PHE A 190 0.41 -16.42 -8.67
CA PHE A 190 1.41 -17.22 -7.94
C PHE A 190 1.06 -18.71 -7.87
N LEU A 191 -0.24 -19.03 -7.89
CA LEU A 191 -0.74 -20.39 -7.69
C LEU A 191 -1.04 -21.12 -9.01
N GLY A 192 -1.12 -20.41 -10.14
CA GLY A 192 -1.43 -20.97 -11.45
C GLY A 192 -2.91 -21.29 -11.68
N GLY A 193 -3.80 -20.84 -10.80
CA GLY A 193 -5.25 -21.03 -10.90
C GLY A 193 -6.01 -20.44 -9.70
N PRO A 194 -7.36 -20.40 -9.76
CA PRO A 194 -8.19 -19.95 -8.64
C PRO A 194 -7.90 -20.72 -7.35
N PRO A 195 -7.51 -20.06 -6.25
CA PRO A 195 -7.28 -20.75 -4.99
C PRO A 195 -8.57 -21.26 -4.39
N SER A 196 -8.55 -22.47 -3.83
CA SER A 196 -9.58 -22.91 -2.91
C SER A 196 -9.55 -22.08 -1.62
N VAL A 197 -10.66 -22.02 -0.89
CA VAL A 197 -10.74 -21.26 0.37
C VAL A 197 -9.64 -21.64 1.38
N PRO A 198 -9.34 -22.94 1.64
CA PRO A 198 -8.24 -23.30 2.55
C PRO A 198 -6.88 -22.82 2.06
N VAL A 199 -6.61 -22.90 0.74
CA VAL A 199 -5.37 -22.38 0.15
C VAL A 199 -5.27 -20.87 0.34
N ALA A 200 -6.40 -20.15 0.18
CA ALA A 200 -6.43 -18.72 0.41
C ALA A 200 -6.19 -18.32 1.88
N VAL A 201 -6.73 -19.09 2.83
CA VAL A 201 -6.45 -18.89 4.26
C VAL A 201 -4.96 -19.09 4.57
N VAL A 202 -4.34 -20.13 4.01
CA VAL A 202 -2.89 -20.37 4.18
C VAL A 202 -2.07 -19.21 3.60
N PHE A 203 -2.41 -18.76 2.39
CA PHE A 203 -1.75 -17.63 1.74
C PHE A 203 -1.85 -16.36 2.61
N MET A 204 -3.02 -16.07 3.18
CA MET A 204 -3.22 -14.95 4.10
C MET A 204 -2.35 -15.09 5.35
N VAL A 205 -2.39 -16.25 6.03
CA VAL A 205 -1.62 -16.47 7.26
C VAL A 205 -0.12 -16.30 7.02
N VAL A 206 0.42 -16.81 5.90
CA VAL A 206 1.83 -16.63 5.53
C VAL A 206 2.18 -15.15 5.45
N HIS A 207 1.36 -14.33 4.77
CA HIS A 207 1.59 -12.90 4.64
C HIS A 207 1.53 -12.17 5.99
N LEU A 208 0.58 -12.53 6.86
CA LEU A 208 0.47 -11.95 8.21
C LEU A 208 1.68 -12.31 9.09
N VAL A 209 2.18 -13.54 8.99
CA VAL A 209 3.42 -13.97 9.67
C VAL A 209 4.62 -13.18 9.15
N LEU A 210 4.76 -13.04 7.84
CA LEU A 210 5.82 -12.22 7.24
C LEU A 210 5.72 -10.75 7.67
N ALA A 211 4.53 -10.18 7.73
CA ALA A 211 4.30 -8.83 8.23
C ALA A 211 4.75 -8.68 9.69
N ALA A 212 4.41 -9.65 10.55
CA ALA A 212 4.84 -9.67 11.95
C ALA A 212 6.37 -9.77 12.07
N ILE A 213 7.02 -10.62 11.25
CA ILE A 213 8.48 -10.73 11.21
C ILE A 213 9.10 -9.38 10.82
N VAL A 214 8.62 -8.74 9.76
CA VAL A 214 9.11 -7.42 9.30
C VAL A 214 9.00 -6.39 10.42
N VAL A 215 7.89 -6.34 11.15
CA VAL A 215 7.71 -5.44 12.30
C VAL A 215 8.63 -5.79 13.47
N ALA A 216 8.97 -7.06 13.67
CA ALA A 216 9.89 -7.49 14.74
C ALA A 216 11.36 -7.19 14.44
N LEU A 217 11.77 -7.03 13.16
CA LEU A 217 13.17 -6.83 12.80
C LEU A 217 13.79 -5.57 13.46
N PRO A 218 15.00 -5.66 14.05
CA PRO A 218 15.63 -4.54 14.75
C PRO A 218 16.35 -3.57 13.79
N VAL A 219 15.74 -3.23 12.65
CA VAL A 219 16.32 -2.40 11.58
C VAL A 219 16.85 -1.06 12.10
N GLY A 220 16.15 -0.44 13.06
CA GLY A 220 16.61 0.79 13.70
C GLY A 220 17.99 0.64 14.36
N ARG A 221 18.24 -0.48 15.06
CA ARG A 221 19.53 -0.77 15.69
C ARG A 221 20.62 -1.00 14.65
N TRP A 222 20.30 -1.67 13.54
CA TRP A 222 21.24 -1.87 12.44
C TRP A 222 21.67 -0.54 11.79
N VAL A 223 20.71 0.36 11.56
CA VAL A 223 20.99 1.71 11.05
C VAL A 223 21.81 2.53 12.04
N ASP A 224 21.48 2.50 13.34
CA ASP A 224 22.21 3.24 14.37
C ASP A 224 23.66 2.77 14.49
N ARG A 225 23.92 1.45 14.41
CA ARG A 225 25.27 0.88 14.34
C ARG A 225 26.02 1.34 13.09
N ALA A 226 25.37 1.27 11.92
CA ALA A 226 26.00 1.66 10.65
C ALA A 226 26.35 3.16 10.58
N LEU A 227 25.63 4.00 11.32
CA LEU A 227 25.91 5.44 11.43
C LEU A 227 26.91 5.79 12.54
N GLY A 228 27.44 4.81 13.27
CA GLY A 228 28.32 5.06 14.42
C GLY A 228 27.62 5.77 15.58
N LEU A 229 26.27 5.75 15.62
CA LEU A 229 25.46 6.37 16.66
C LEU A 229 25.24 5.44 17.86
N ALA A 230 25.65 4.18 17.73
CA ALA A 230 25.65 3.21 18.81
C ALA A 230 26.90 3.42 19.69
N SER A 231 26.82 4.35 20.64
CA SER A 231 27.80 4.50 21.72
C SER A 231 27.08 4.65 23.06
N THR A 232 26.49 3.54 23.53
CA THR A 232 26.25 3.06 24.92
C THR A 232 25.10 2.06 24.96
#